data_AF-A0AA95LY17-F1
#
_entry.id   AF-A0AA95LY17-F1
#
_cell.length_a   1.000
_cell.length_b   1.000
_cell.length_c   1.000
_cell.angle_alpha   90.00
_cell.angle_beta   90.00
_cell.angle_gamma   90.00
#
_symmetry.space_group_name_H-M   'P 1'
#
loop_
_entity.id
_entity.type
_entity.pdbx_description
1 polymer ?
#
loop_
_entity_poly.entity_id
_entity_poly.type
_entity_poly.pdbx_seq_one_letter_code
_entity_poly.pdbx_strand_id
1 'polypeptide(L)' 'MTNDKKVMLDVRDVMAITGLGRNNAYELMKSGEFHVKTIGKKYLVHEEVFQNWLKGNSKTKKRW' A
#
# COMPACT_ATOMS: atom_id res chain seq x y z
N MET A 1 19.96 15.94 -4.35
CA MET A 1 19.38 14.89 -3.49
C MET A 1 18.29 14.21 -4.29
N THR A 2 18.62 13.18 -5.04
CA THR A 2 17.68 12.49 -5.92
C THR A 2 16.81 11.60 -5.04
N ASN A 3 15.59 12.07 -4.76
CA ASN A 3 14.61 11.32 -3.99
C ASN A 3 14.12 10.15 -4.87
N ASP A 4 14.87 9.05 -4.86
CA ASP A 4 14.52 7.77 -5.47
C ASP A 4 13.30 7.20 -4.72
N LYS A 5 12.15 7.80 -5.00
CA LYS A 5 10.89 7.39 -4.43
C LYS A 5 10.50 6.11 -5.13
N LYS A 6 10.68 4.99 -4.44
CA LYS A 6 10.25 3.69 -4.92
C LYS A 6 8.75 3.77 -5.22
N VAL A 7 8.40 3.72 -6.51
CA VAL A 7 7.02 3.91 -6.96
C VAL A 7 6.10 2.81 -6.43
N MET A 8 6.65 1.62 -6.16
CA MET A 8 5.94 0.47 -5.62
C MET A 8 6.54 -0.01 -4.29
N LEU A 9 5.68 -0.09 -3.28
CA LEU A 9 5.98 -0.60 -1.96
C LEU A 9 5.62 -2.08 -1.90
N ASP A 10 6.54 -2.90 -1.40
CA ASP A 10 6.25 -4.29 -1.04
C ASP A 10 5.86 -4.41 0.44
N VAL A 11 5.50 -5.62 0.88
CA VAL A 11 5.11 -5.89 2.27
C VAL A 11 6.17 -5.38 3.26
N ARG A 12 7.47 -5.45 2.92
CA ARG A 12 8.54 -4.97 3.80
C ARG A 12 8.56 -3.47 3.94
N ASP A 13 8.29 -2.75 2.86
CA ASP A 13 8.19 -1.30 2.90
C ASP A 13 6.96 -0.87 3.71
N VAL A 14 5.83 -1.56 3.54
CA VAL A 14 4.63 -1.29 4.36
C VAL A 14 4.88 -1.56 5.84
N MET A 15 5.59 -2.64 6.18
CA MET A 15 6.03 -2.88 7.57
C MET A 15 6.93 -1.75 8.08
N ALA A 16 7.87 -1.26 7.27
CA ALA A 16 8.76 -0.16 7.66
C ALA A 16 8.02 1.17 7.84
N ILE A 17 7.02 1.46 7.01
CA ILE A 17 6.24 2.70 7.06
C ILE A 17 5.22 2.69 8.20
N THR A 18 4.55 1.56 8.41
CA THR A 18 3.48 1.44 9.42
C THR A 18 3.97 0.99 10.79
N GLY A 19 5.18 0.40 10.86
CA GLY A 19 5.68 -0.28 12.06
C GLY A 19 4.93 -1.58 12.38
N LEU A 20 4.03 -2.05 11.50
CA LEU A 20 3.23 -3.24 11.74
C LEU A 20 4.06 -4.52 11.58
N GLY A 21 3.69 -5.54 12.36
CA GLY A 21 4.21 -6.89 12.18
C GLY A 21 3.78 -7.49 10.84
N ARG A 22 4.50 -8.52 10.40
CA ARG A 22 4.31 -9.18 9.10
C ARG A 22 2.86 -9.63 8.86
N ASN A 23 2.21 -10.22 9.86
CA ASN A 23 0.84 -10.72 9.72
C ASN A 23 -0.14 -9.58 9.45
N ASN A 24 -0.10 -8.54 10.27
CA ASN A 24 -0.96 -7.36 10.11
C ASN A 24 -0.72 -6.66 8.77
N ALA A 25 0.54 -6.57 8.29
CA ALA A 25 0.83 -6.01 6.98
C ALA A 25 0.27 -6.87 5.83
N TYR A 26 0.32 -8.20 5.95
CA TYR A 26 -0.28 -9.12 4.98
C TYR A 26 -1.80 -9.04 4.97
N GLU A 27 -2.43 -9.00 6.15
CA GLU A 27 -3.88 -8.83 6.28
C GLU A 27 -4.31 -7.49 5.69
N LEU A 28 -3.58 -6.41 5.98
CA LEU A 28 -3.85 -5.09 5.42
C LEU A 28 -3.80 -5.09 3.89
N MET A 29 -2.74 -5.67 3.30
CA MET A 29 -2.63 -5.78 1.85
C MET A 29 -3.70 -6.69 1.22
N LYS A 30 -4.22 -7.68 1.98
CA LYS A 30 -5.30 -8.57 1.54
C LYS A 30 -6.70 -8.02 1.81
N SER A 31 -6.84 -7.03 2.69
CA SER A 31 -8.11 -6.45 3.12
C SER A 31 -8.89 -5.81 1.96
N GLY A 32 -8.18 -5.41 0.89
CA GLY A 32 -8.79 -4.84 -0.31
C GLY A 32 -9.18 -3.36 -0.17
N GLU A 33 -8.77 -2.71 0.92
CA GLU A 33 -9.04 -1.28 1.17
C GLU A 33 -8.31 -0.34 0.21
N PHE A 34 -7.25 -0.83 -0.45
CA PHE A 34 -6.49 -0.09 -1.46
C PHE A 34 -6.03 -0.99 -2.60
N HIS A 35 -5.62 -0.38 -3.70
CA HIS A 35 -5.21 -1.12 -4.90
C HIS A 35 -3.85 -1.78 -4.71
N VAL A 36 -3.87 -3.09 -4.42
CA VAL A 36 -2.69 -3.94 -4.36
C VAL A 36 -2.59 -4.77 -5.64
N LYS A 37 -1.41 -4.78 -6.25
CA LYS A 37 -1.07 -5.66 -7.37
C LYS A 37 -0.21 -6.81 -6.87
N THR A 38 -0.55 -8.02 -7.32
CA THR A 38 0.27 -9.21 -7.07
C THR A 38 1.14 -9.47 -8.28
N ILE A 39 2.46 -9.41 -8.13
CA ILE A 39 3.41 -9.79 -9.18
C ILE A 39 4.13 -11.06 -8.71
N GLY A 40 3.74 -12.18 -9.31
CA GLY A 40 4.17 -13.52 -8.89
C GLY A 40 3.73 -13.82 -7.46
N LYS A 41 4.70 -13.93 -6.54
CA LYS A 41 4.46 -14.19 -5.10
C LYS A 41 4.52 -12.94 -4.22
N LYS A 42 4.75 -11.76 -4.79
CA LYS A 42 4.91 -10.50 -4.06
C LYS A 42 3.68 -9.62 -4.22
N TYR A 43 3.27 -9.00 -3.12
CA TYR A 43 2.26 -7.94 -3.10
C TYR A 43 2.97 -6.59 -3.23
N LEU A 44 2.46 -5.76 -4.14
CA LEU A 44 3.01 -4.45 -4.47
C LEU A 44 1.88 -3.44 -4.48
N VAL A 45 2.07 -2.34 -3.78
CA VAL A 45 1.14 -1.20 -3.75
C VAL A 45 1.86 0.04 -4.23
N HIS A 46 1.18 0.90 -5.00
CA HIS A 46 1.75 2.20 -5.33
C HIS A 46 1.91 3.05 -4.07
N GLU A 47 3.07 3.68 -3.88
CA GLU A 47 3.33 4.52 -2.69
C GLU A 47 2.24 5.59 -2.53
N GLU A 48 1.87 6.27 -3.61
CA GLU A 48 0.84 7.32 -3.58
C GLU A 48 -0.52 6.78 -3.15
N VAL A 49 -0.91 5.60 -3.66
CA VAL A 49 -2.18 4.95 -3.28
C VAL A 49 -2.18 4.59 -1.81
N PHE A 50 -1.06 4.03 -1.32
CA PHE A 50 -0.91 3.66 0.08
C PHE A 50 -0.92 4.89 1.00
N GLN A 51 -0.18 5.95 0.67
CA GLN A 51 -0.18 7.19 1.44
C GLN A 51 -1.54 7.89 1.42
N ASN A 52 -2.25 7.85 0.30
CA ASN A 52 -3.58 8.43 0.19
C ASN A 52 -4.60 7.65 1.05
N TRP A 53 -4.49 6.33 1.10
CA TRP A 53 -5.26 5.49 2.04
C TRP A 53 -4.89 5.80 3.50
N LEU A 54 -3.60 5.93 3.82
CA LEU A 54 -3.13 6.23 5.18
C LEU A 54 -3.62 7.59 5.69
N LYS A 55 -3.79 8.55 4.78
CA LYS A 55 -4.40 9.86 5.05
C LYS A 55 -5.92 9.83 5.18
N GLY A 56 -6.56 8.67 5.01
CA GLY A 56 -8.01 8.50 5.05
C GLY A 56 -8.74 9.14 3.87
N ASN A 57 -8.03 9.55 2.82
CA ASN A 57 -8.62 10.19 1.65
C ASN A 57 -9.10 9.12 0.67
N SER A 58 -10.02 8.27 1.12
CA SER A 58 -10.69 7.32 0.27
C SER A 58 -11.53 8.13 -0.72
N LYS A 59 -11.06 8.24 -1.97
CA LYS A 59 -11.93 8.69 -3.06
C LYS A 59 -13.05 7.67 -3.15
N THR A 60 -14.15 7.92 -2.44
CA THR A 60 -15.46 7.35 -2.73
C THR A 60 -15.68 7.58 -4.23
N LYS A 61 -15.53 6.52 -5.03
CA LYS A 61 -16.00 6.56 -6.42
C LYS A 61 -17.50 6.80 -6.33
N LYS A 62 -17.91 8.06 -6.50
CA LYS A 62 -19.28 8.46 -6.76
C LYS A 62 -19.64 7.84 -8.11
N ARG A 63 -20.32 6.69 -8.05
CA ARG A 63 -20.79 5.93 -9.20
C ARG A 63 -22.16 6.52 -9.56
N TRP A 64 -22.23 7.19 -10.73
CA TRP A 64 -23.45 7.69 -11.35
C TRP A 64 -24.16 6.52 -12.05
#